data_AF-A0A0Q5FDF0-F1
#
_entry.id   AF-A0A0Q5FDF0-F1
#
_cell.length_a   1.000
_cell.length_b   1.000
_cell.length_c   1.000
_cell.angle_alpha   90.00
_cell.angle_beta   90.00
_cell.angle_gamma   90.00
#
_symmetry.space_group_name_H-M   'P 1'
#
loop_
_entity.id
_entity.type
_entity.pdbx_description
1 polymer ?
#
loop_
_entity_poly.entity_id
_entity_poly.type
_entity_poly.pdbx_seq_one_letter_code
_entity_poly.pdbx_strand_id
1 'polypeptide(L)'
;MTRTVLTAAELASTTAPAGTVPNDAFALPAEAMMPKHTFEGTLTLNDVGSSGGLTALKDPYGYATLAPLRHLPPVSVQLVQNGSHLVPVVRGVQYTGSPYWNLAIGAGRAWSEKGDRGQSRASLPFALVERNANCVHNGVLTFLFKKNKVSNVRYQITSETCQYFQFDMWGQVSASYTPGGIVNAADIRNAYATEVADRLPSKPISTLATDNPGAGIDLSAFGRGITPSALSAYGFVYDGVNYVGDCPTRQGAYPFCSQLLLPSYSTAKSAFGGLALMRLAQKYGPDVSEELLEDHIPEASASSWDDVTIDHALDMTTGNYSSAGYQADEAGPTMSSFFLAETYTDKLTAALSYPHKAAPGSIWTYHTSDTFLAVRAMDDVLKEREGAGSDIFAMLRDEVLEPAGVGPDSLTTLRTDNAPTGEPFGGYGMFWTPDDIAKVAKLLVADDGVAGGTQVLHPGLLDASLQRDASDRGITTGGPTPFHYNNGFWARDFSSADNAAFTSAFSVPFMSGFGGITVALMPNGSSYYVFSDNDEFAWRDVVTESNKLDSMTGG
;
A
#
# COMPACT_ATOMS: atom_id res chain seq x y z
N MET A 1 12.46 -31.42 -11.41
CA MET A 1 13.89 -31.32 -11.08
C MET A 1 14.09 -31.74 -9.64
N THR A 2 15.34 -31.99 -9.24
CA THR A 2 15.70 -32.16 -7.82
C THR A 2 16.26 -30.83 -7.36
N ARG A 3 15.63 -30.19 -6.36
CA ARG A 3 16.16 -28.94 -5.77
C ARG A 3 17.57 -29.17 -5.24
N THR A 4 18.44 -28.18 -5.44
CA THR A 4 19.83 -28.15 -4.95
C THR A 4 19.98 -27.31 -3.69
N VAL A 5 19.02 -26.43 -3.41
CA VAL A 5 18.92 -25.59 -2.21
C VAL A 5 17.53 -25.73 -1.58
N LEU A 6 17.43 -25.49 -0.29
CA LEU A 6 16.21 -25.67 0.51
C LEU A 6 15.62 -27.09 0.37
N THR A 7 16.50 -28.07 0.25
CA THR A 7 16.20 -29.50 0.20
C THR A 7 15.52 -29.96 1.49
N ALA A 8 14.87 -31.12 1.44
CA ALA A 8 14.29 -31.73 2.63
C ALA A 8 15.32 -31.99 3.76
N ALA A 9 16.59 -32.22 3.41
CA ALA A 9 17.64 -32.39 4.39
C ALA A 9 18.01 -31.06 5.08
N GLU A 10 18.11 -29.98 4.31
CA GLU A 10 18.40 -28.64 4.85
C GLU A 10 17.27 -28.14 5.75
N LEU A 11 16.01 -28.31 5.33
CA LEU A 11 14.83 -27.92 6.12
C LEU A 11 14.62 -28.79 7.38
N ALA A 12 15.20 -29.99 7.41
CA ALA A 12 15.22 -30.82 8.62
C ALA A 12 16.41 -30.52 9.55
N SER A 13 17.41 -29.77 9.07
CA SER A 13 18.62 -29.45 9.83
C SER A 13 18.39 -28.28 10.80
N THR A 14 19.13 -28.21 11.90
CA THR A 14 19.21 -27.04 12.78
C THR A 14 20.38 -26.12 12.43
N THR A 15 21.12 -26.42 11.35
CA THR A 15 22.23 -25.58 10.88
C THR A 15 21.73 -24.20 10.48
N ALA A 16 22.33 -23.16 11.07
CA ALA A 16 22.03 -21.79 10.71
C ALA A 16 22.43 -21.51 9.24
N PRO A 17 21.60 -20.81 8.47
CA PRO A 17 22.00 -20.35 7.15
C PRO A 17 23.19 -19.40 7.15
N ALA A 18 24.00 -19.51 6.10
CA ALA A 18 25.05 -18.53 5.82
C ALA A 18 24.55 -17.21 5.20
N GLY A 19 23.37 -17.21 4.56
CA GLY A 19 22.87 -16.07 3.81
C GLY A 19 21.51 -16.30 3.16
N THR A 20 21.10 -15.34 2.34
CA THR A 20 19.96 -15.44 1.41
C THR A 20 20.28 -16.44 0.28
N VAL A 21 19.24 -16.92 -0.41
CA VAL A 21 19.35 -17.79 -1.59
C VAL A 21 18.48 -17.22 -2.72
N PRO A 22 18.66 -17.66 -3.99
CA PRO A 22 17.77 -17.26 -5.08
C PRO A 22 16.29 -17.47 -4.76
N ASN A 23 15.45 -16.52 -5.15
CA ASN A 23 14.02 -16.52 -4.83
C ASN A 23 13.25 -17.68 -5.50
N ASP A 24 13.74 -18.21 -6.61
CA ASP A 24 13.18 -19.41 -7.27
C ASP A 24 13.18 -20.65 -6.34
N ALA A 25 14.04 -20.67 -5.32
CA ALA A 25 14.06 -21.69 -4.27
C ALA A 25 12.78 -21.70 -3.40
N PHE A 26 12.04 -20.60 -3.36
CA PHE A 26 10.76 -20.46 -2.65
C PHE A 26 9.56 -20.57 -3.61
N ALA A 27 9.78 -20.39 -4.92
CA ALA A 27 8.73 -20.45 -5.92
C ALA A 27 8.18 -21.86 -6.14
N LEU A 28 6.92 -21.91 -6.57
CA LEU A 28 6.29 -23.12 -7.12
C LEU A 28 6.97 -23.48 -8.45
N PRO A 29 7.63 -24.64 -8.57
CA PRO A 29 8.32 -25.00 -9.80
C PRO A 29 7.31 -25.47 -10.86
N ALA A 30 7.68 -25.35 -12.13
CA ALA A 30 6.80 -25.71 -13.26
C ALA A 30 6.35 -27.18 -13.21
N GLU A 31 7.21 -28.09 -12.73
CA GLU A 31 6.93 -29.52 -12.59
C GLU A 31 6.32 -29.93 -11.23
N ALA A 32 5.87 -28.96 -10.43
CA ALA A 32 5.22 -29.22 -9.16
C ALA A 32 3.99 -30.12 -9.31
N MET A 33 3.85 -31.09 -8.42
CA MET A 33 2.63 -31.87 -8.29
C MET A 33 1.69 -31.23 -7.26
N MET A 34 0.40 -31.53 -7.36
CA MET A 34 -0.56 -31.19 -6.30
C MET A 34 -0.08 -31.72 -4.93
N PRO A 35 -0.29 -30.96 -3.84
CA PRO A 35 0.17 -31.33 -2.52
C PRO A 35 -0.47 -32.66 -2.07
N LYS A 36 0.36 -33.57 -1.53
CA LYS A 36 -0.07 -34.88 -1.01
C LYS A 36 -0.78 -34.82 0.34
N HIS A 37 -0.52 -33.75 1.08
CA HIS A 37 -1.09 -33.45 2.39
C HIS A 37 -1.78 -32.08 2.34
N THR A 38 -2.82 -31.93 3.15
CA THR A 38 -3.53 -30.66 3.35
C THR A 38 -3.02 -29.97 4.62
N PHE A 39 -2.72 -28.67 4.52
CA PHE A 39 -2.44 -27.83 5.67
C PHE A 39 -3.72 -27.08 6.07
N GLU A 40 -4.24 -27.36 7.26
CA GLU A 40 -5.38 -26.65 7.83
C GLU A 40 -5.19 -26.59 9.34
N GLY A 41 -4.86 -25.40 9.85
CA GLY A 41 -4.56 -25.18 11.26
C GLY A 41 -3.53 -24.08 11.48
N THR A 42 -2.90 -24.08 12.66
CA THR A 42 -1.98 -23.01 13.09
C THR A 42 -0.52 -23.40 12.89
N LEU A 43 0.23 -22.59 12.15
CA LEU A 43 1.69 -22.59 12.11
C LEU A 43 2.22 -21.57 13.13
N THR A 44 3.05 -22.01 14.07
CA THR A 44 3.74 -21.11 15.01
C THR A 44 5.24 -21.23 14.79
N LEU A 45 5.93 -20.10 14.57
CA LEU A 45 7.38 -20.05 14.50
C LEU A 45 7.94 -19.85 15.90
N ASN A 46 8.89 -20.68 16.30
CA ASN A 46 9.54 -20.59 17.60
C ASN A 46 10.96 -20.03 17.44
N ASP A 47 11.52 -19.49 18.52
CA ASP A 47 12.91 -18.99 18.54
C ASP A 47 13.23 -17.90 17.50
N VAL A 48 12.20 -17.16 17.07
CA VAL A 48 12.33 -16.12 16.04
C VAL A 48 13.27 -14.99 16.44
N GLY A 49 13.33 -14.66 17.74
CA GLY A 49 14.13 -13.57 18.30
C GLY A 49 15.62 -13.85 18.50
N SER A 50 16.11 -15.03 18.12
CA SER A 50 17.50 -15.45 18.38
C SER A 50 18.18 -16.14 17.18
N SER A 51 17.45 -16.44 16.12
CA SER A 51 17.96 -17.09 14.91
C SER A 51 17.94 -16.13 13.72
N GLY A 52 18.91 -16.32 12.83
CA GLY A 52 19.01 -15.60 11.57
C GLY A 52 20.16 -14.60 11.52
N GLY A 53 20.25 -13.91 10.39
CA GLY A 53 21.21 -12.88 10.10
C GLY A 53 20.54 -11.72 9.37
N LEU A 54 21.18 -10.56 9.48
CA LEU A 54 20.80 -9.34 8.78
C LEU A 54 22.06 -8.66 8.25
N THR A 55 22.00 -8.21 7.00
CA THR A 55 22.98 -7.33 6.36
C THR A 55 22.29 -6.04 5.96
N ALA A 56 22.63 -4.94 6.64
CA ALA A 56 22.16 -3.62 6.28
C ALA A 56 22.81 -3.16 4.98
N LEU A 57 22.01 -2.58 4.09
CA LEU A 57 22.42 -2.01 2.80
C LEU A 57 22.37 -0.49 2.86
N LYS A 58 21.33 0.04 3.50
CA LYS A 58 21.15 1.46 3.80
C LYS A 58 20.52 1.60 5.19
N ASP A 59 21.20 2.34 6.05
CA ASP A 59 20.77 2.56 7.45
C ASP A 59 21.41 3.84 8.01
N PRO A 60 20.96 5.04 7.58
CA PRO A 60 21.54 6.30 8.01
C PRO A 60 21.24 6.61 9.49
N TYR A 61 20.30 5.89 10.10
CA TYR A 61 19.84 6.12 11.48
C TYR A 61 20.30 5.04 12.47
N GLY A 62 21.02 4.01 12.01
CA GLY A 62 21.61 2.97 12.87
C GLY A 62 20.63 1.92 13.41
N TYR A 63 19.49 1.71 12.76
CA TYR A 63 18.48 0.71 13.12
C TYR A 63 19.06 -0.71 13.24
N ALA A 64 20.00 -1.09 12.37
CA ALA A 64 20.60 -2.42 12.36
C ALA A 64 21.45 -2.72 13.60
N THR A 65 21.77 -1.70 14.42
CA THR A 65 22.44 -1.89 15.72
C THR A 65 21.50 -2.42 16.80
N LEU A 66 20.19 -2.26 16.62
CA LEU A 66 19.17 -2.69 17.56
C LEU A 66 18.90 -4.19 17.40
N ALA A 67 19.37 -5.00 18.36
CA ALA A 67 19.30 -6.46 18.26
C ALA A 67 17.89 -7.02 17.94
N PRO A 68 16.79 -6.57 18.58
CA PRO A 68 15.47 -7.14 18.30
C PRO A 68 14.94 -6.83 16.89
N LEU A 69 15.45 -5.78 16.24
CA LEU A 69 15.07 -5.40 14.88
C LEU A 69 15.65 -6.37 13.83
N ARG A 70 16.72 -7.10 14.18
CA ARG A 70 17.41 -8.06 13.30
C ARG A 70 16.71 -9.41 13.19
N HIS A 71 15.53 -9.54 13.78
CA HIS A 71 14.80 -10.78 13.94
C HIS A 71 13.31 -10.61 13.62
N LEU A 72 12.64 -11.71 13.27
CA LEU A 72 11.20 -11.68 13.06
C LEU A 72 10.45 -11.42 14.38
N PRO A 73 9.30 -10.72 14.35
CA PRO A 73 8.39 -10.67 15.50
C PRO A 73 7.81 -12.06 15.78
N PRO A 74 7.08 -12.25 16.91
CA PRO A 74 6.30 -13.46 17.11
C PRO A 74 5.37 -13.74 15.91
N VAL A 75 5.43 -14.97 15.38
CA VAL A 75 4.60 -15.40 14.24
C VAL A 75 3.76 -16.59 14.64
N SER A 76 2.44 -16.42 14.60
CA SER A 76 1.47 -17.50 14.74
C SER A 76 0.32 -17.26 13.77
N VAL A 77 0.20 -18.10 12.74
CA VAL A 77 -0.74 -17.91 11.63
C VAL A 77 -1.64 -19.12 11.46
N GLN A 78 -2.93 -18.85 11.39
CA GLN A 78 -3.93 -19.82 10.98
C GLN A 78 -4.04 -19.85 9.47
N LEU A 79 -3.99 -21.04 8.88
CA LEU A 79 -4.00 -21.24 7.43
C LEU A 79 -5.09 -22.25 7.05
N VAL A 80 -5.79 -21.97 5.96
CA VAL A 80 -6.68 -22.91 5.28
C VAL A 80 -6.15 -23.15 3.87
N GLN A 81 -6.03 -24.42 3.48
CA GLN A 81 -5.64 -24.76 2.12
C GLN A 81 -6.86 -24.83 1.18
N ASN A 82 -6.79 -24.13 0.05
CA ASN A 82 -7.72 -24.23 -1.08
C ASN A 82 -6.96 -24.75 -2.32
N GLY A 83 -7.09 -26.04 -2.63
CA GLY A 83 -6.30 -26.68 -3.69
C GLY A 83 -4.80 -26.59 -3.42
N SER A 84 -4.08 -25.80 -4.23
CA SER A 84 -2.65 -25.53 -4.07
C SER A 84 -2.34 -24.19 -3.39
N HIS A 85 -3.36 -23.46 -2.91
CA HIS A 85 -3.20 -22.17 -2.26
C HIS A 85 -3.30 -22.33 -0.74
N LEU A 86 -2.47 -21.59 0.00
CA LEU A 86 -2.52 -21.49 1.45
C LEU A 86 -3.02 -20.10 1.81
N VAL A 87 -4.20 -20.03 2.41
CA VAL A 87 -4.90 -18.78 2.69
C VAL A 87 -4.80 -18.49 4.19
N PRO A 88 -4.17 -17.37 4.59
CA PRO A 88 -4.24 -16.87 5.97
C PRO A 88 -5.68 -16.55 6.36
N VAL A 89 -6.08 -16.98 7.56
CA VAL A 89 -7.41 -16.66 8.11
C VAL A 89 -7.55 -15.16 8.36
N VAL A 90 -6.46 -14.51 8.75
CA VAL A 90 -6.38 -13.05 8.94
C VAL A 90 -5.38 -12.50 7.93
N ARG A 91 -5.81 -11.48 7.19
CA ARG A 91 -5.03 -10.80 6.13
C ARG A 91 -4.94 -9.31 6.40
N GLY A 92 -4.00 -8.66 5.72
CA GLY A 92 -3.58 -7.29 6.03
C GLY A 92 -2.63 -7.21 7.23
N VAL A 93 -2.26 -5.99 7.62
CA VAL A 93 -1.28 -5.75 8.68
C VAL A 93 -1.82 -6.14 10.05
N GLN A 94 -1.00 -6.80 10.85
CA GLN A 94 -1.30 -7.26 12.21
C GLN A 94 -0.33 -6.65 13.21
N TYR A 95 -0.86 -6.14 14.32
CA TYR A 95 -0.08 -5.67 15.45
C TYR A 95 0.46 -6.85 16.25
N THR A 96 1.78 -6.99 16.33
CA THR A 96 2.41 -8.18 16.93
C THR A 96 2.81 -7.99 18.40
N GLY A 97 2.76 -6.77 18.91
CA GLY A 97 3.36 -6.38 20.20
C GLY A 97 4.89 -6.25 20.16
N SER A 98 5.53 -6.50 19.02
CA SER A 98 6.96 -6.22 18.82
C SER A 98 7.26 -4.73 19.02
N PRO A 99 8.43 -4.37 19.57
CA PRO A 99 8.87 -2.97 19.62
C PRO A 99 9.17 -2.37 18.24
N TYR A 100 9.33 -3.19 17.19
CA TYR A 100 9.77 -2.70 15.87
C TYR A 100 8.93 -3.17 14.68
N TRP A 101 8.23 -4.31 14.78
CA TRP A 101 7.66 -4.98 13.61
C TRP A 101 6.20 -5.35 13.79
N ASN A 102 5.33 -4.75 13.00
CA ASN A 102 4.04 -5.35 12.63
C ASN A 102 4.25 -6.37 11.49
N LEU A 103 3.25 -7.21 11.24
CA LEU A 103 3.37 -8.33 10.31
C LEU A 103 2.15 -8.43 9.41
N ALA A 104 2.37 -8.65 8.12
CA ALA A 104 1.34 -9.14 7.21
C ALA A 104 1.77 -10.47 6.60
N ILE A 105 0.82 -11.38 6.38
CA ILE A 105 1.06 -12.66 5.71
C ILE A 105 0.07 -12.74 4.55
N GLY A 106 0.59 -12.93 3.34
CA GLY A 106 -0.23 -13.06 2.13
C GLY A 106 -0.52 -14.52 1.78
N ALA A 107 -1.35 -14.73 0.75
CA ALA A 107 -1.67 -16.09 0.31
C ALA A 107 -0.44 -16.77 -0.33
N GLY A 108 -0.17 -17.98 0.15
CA GLY A 108 0.96 -18.80 -0.29
C GLY A 108 0.54 -19.95 -1.19
N ARG A 109 1.50 -20.86 -1.43
CA ARG A 109 1.28 -22.08 -2.21
C ARG A 109 1.72 -23.33 -1.45
N ALA A 110 1.04 -24.43 -1.74
CA ALA A 110 1.40 -25.78 -1.30
C ALA A 110 1.49 -26.73 -2.49
N TRP A 111 2.51 -27.59 -2.50
CA TRP A 111 2.75 -28.53 -3.59
C TRP A 111 3.54 -29.76 -3.12
N SER A 112 3.89 -30.64 -4.05
CA SER A 112 4.74 -31.79 -3.80
C SER A 112 5.82 -31.96 -4.84
N GLU A 113 6.99 -32.39 -4.38
CA GLU A 113 8.16 -32.66 -5.20
C GLU A 113 8.75 -34.04 -4.87
N LYS A 114 9.48 -34.62 -5.83
CA LYS A 114 10.14 -35.93 -5.64
C LYS A 114 11.18 -35.90 -4.52
N GLY A 115 11.90 -34.78 -4.39
CA GLY A 115 12.96 -34.59 -3.38
C GLY A 115 12.47 -34.47 -1.94
N ASP A 116 11.18 -34.22 -1.72
CA ASP A 116 10.61 -33.92 -0.40
C ASP A 116 10.23 -35.16 0.43
N ARG A 117 10.67 -36.35 -0.01
CA ARG A 117 10.54 -37.62 0.73
C ARG A 117 9.10 -37.91 1.20
N GLY A 118 8.14 -37.62 0.31
CA GLY A 118 6.71 -37.84 0.55
C GLY A 118 6.02 -36.78 1.41
N GLN A 119 6.69 -35.67 1.71
CA GLN A 119 6.10 -34.47 2.32
C GLN A 119 5.49 -33.56 1.25
N SER A 120 4.55 -32.72 1.67
CA SER A 120 4.18 -31.53 0.89
C SER A 120 5.12 -30.39 1.27
N ARG A 121 5.35 -29.47 0.35
CA ARG A 121 6.05 -28.21 0.57
C ARG A 121 5.06 -27.08 0.60
N ALA A 122 5.31 -26.11 1.47
CA ALA A 122 4.58 -24.86 1.55
C ALA A 122 5.56 -23.70 1.36
N SER A 123 5.07 -22.61 0.76
CA SER A 123 5.73 -21.32 0.81
C SER A 123 4.71 -20.20 0.91
N LEU A 124 5.01 -19.18 1.72
CA LEU A 124 4.14 -18.04 2.00
C LEU A 124 4.93 -16.73 1.85
N PRO A 125 4.34 -15.70 1.22
CA PRO A 125 4.83 -14.35 1.35
C PRO A 125 4.49 -13.79 2.73
N PHE A 126 5.38 -12.96 3.28
CA PHE A 126 5.12 -12.16 4.46
C PHE A 126 5.78 -10.79 4.30
N ALA A 127 5.32 -9.81 5.05
CA ALA A 127 5.92 -8.49 5.10
C ALA A 127 6.13 -8.05 6.55
N LEU A 128 7.32 -7.57 6.86
CA LEU A 128 7.55 -6.80 8.08
C LEU A 128 7.17 -5.36 7.80
N VAL A 129 6.37 -4.79 8.70
CA VAL A 129 5.96 -3.39 8.63
C VAL A 129 6.56 -2.70 9.85
N GLU A 130 7.35 -1.64 9.64
CA GLU A 130 7.95 -0.89 10.75
C GLU A 130 6.84 -0.32 11.65
N ARG A 131 6.98 -0.51 12.96
CA ARG A 131 6.05 0.03 13.96
C ARG A 131 5.99 1.55 13.85
N ASN A 132 4.78 2.10 13.90
CA ASN A 132 4.50 3.53 13.80
C ASN A 132 5.02 4.21 12.51
N ALA A 133 5.38 3.44 11.49
CA ALA A 133 5.81 3.93 10.19
C ALA A 133 5.13 3.11 9.08
N ASN A 134 5.29 3.52 7.82
CA ASN A 134 4.75 2.78 6.69
C ASN A 134 5.80 1.96 5.94
N CYS A 135 7.04 1.89 6.42
CA CYS A 135 8.13 1.16 5.77
C CYS A 135 7.86 -0.36 5.75
N VAL A 136 8.01 -0.99 4.58
CA VAL A 136 7.67 -2.42 4.36
C VAL A 136 8.86 -3.20 3.82
N HIS A 137 9.15 -4.33 4.45
CA HIS A 137 10.19 -5.28 4.03
C HIS A 137 9.55 -6.62 3.65
N ASN A 138 9.63 -6.95 2.36
CA ASN A 138 8.93 -8.11 1.79
C ASN A 138 9.81 -9.36 1.85
N GLY A 139 9.27 -10.41 2.45
CA GLY A 139 9.92 -11.68 2.66
C GLY A 139 9.14 -12.88 2.14
N VAL A 140 9.82 -14.02 2.10
CA VAL A 140 9.25 -15.32 1.77
C VAL A 140 9.72 -16.35 2.78
N LEU A 141 8.85 -17.29 3.11
CA LEU A 141 9.20 -18.45 3.92
C LEU A 141 8.82 -19.76 3.24
N THR A 142 9.49 -20.85 3.60
CA THR A 142 9.17 -22.21 3.12
C THR A 142 9.43 -23.27 4.18
N PHE A 143 8.62 -24.32 4.16
CA PHE A 143 8.74 -25.49 5.02
C PHE A 143 8.12 -26.72 4.37
N LEU A 144 8.45 -27.89 4.90
CA LEU A 144 7.80 -29.15 4.57
C LEU A 144 6.77 -29.51 5.62
N PHE A 145 5.72 -30.20 5.22
CA PHE A 145 4.69 -30.66 6.14
C PHE A 145 4.10 -32.03 5.79
N LYS A 146 3.55 -32.65 6.82
CA LYS A 146 2.65 -33.82 6.79
C LYS A 146 1.46 -33.55 7.72
N LYS A 147 0.61 -34.55 7.94
CA LYS A 147 -0.61 -34.50 8.77
C LYS A 147 -0.51 -33.62 10.04
N ASN A 148 0.53 -33.78 10.86
CA ASN A 148 0.72 -33.04 12.11
C ASN A 148 2.18 -32.68 12.39
N LYS A 149 3.01 -32.59 11.34
CA LYS A 149 4.44 -32.30 11.47
C LYS A 149 4.84 -31.28 10.44
N VAL A 150 5.68 -30.35 10.85
CA VAL A 150 6.39 -29.41 9.98
C VAL A 150 7.89 -29.60 10.15
N SER A 151 8.66 -29.26 9.13
CA SER A 151 10.11 -29.08 9.24
C SER A 151 10.44 -27.78 9.96
N ASN A 152 11.73 -27.45 10.05
CA ASN A 152 12.11 -26.06 10.31
C ASN A 152 11.63 -25.18 9.14
N VAL A 153 11.43 -23.90 9.44
CA VAL A 153 10.98 -22.90 8.48
C VAL A 153 12.19 -22.07 8.07
N ARG A 154 12.48 -22.08 6.77
CA ARG A 154 13.43 -21.15 6.16
C ARG A 154 12.70 -19.86 5.80
N TYR A 155 13.30 -18.71 6.08
CA TYR A 155 12.78 -17.43 5.60
C TYR A 155 13.91 -16.52 5.06
N GLN A 156 13.53 -15.56 4.22
CA GLN A 156 14.38 -14.44 3.85
C GLN A 156 13.57 -13.19 3.47
N ILE A 157 14.20 -12.03 3.56
CA ILE A 157 13.77 -10.71 3.10
C ILE A 157 14.88 -10.20 2.19
N THR A 158 14.53 -9.79 0.97
CA THR A 158 15.51 -9.44 -0.09
C THR A 158 15.10 -8.22 -0.91
N SER A 159 14.06 -7.54 -0.46
CA SER A 159 13.48 -6.35 -1.06
C SER A 159 12.66 -5.61 -0.02
N GLU A 160 12.56 -4.31 -0.20
CA GLU A 160 11.75 -3.42 0.62
C GLU A 160 11.17 -2.31 -0.25
N THR A 161 10.12 -1.68 0.24
CA THR A 161 9.70 -0.37 -0.23
C THR A 161 9.93 0.59 0.92
N CYS A 162 11.19 0.98 1.12
CA CYS A 162 11.60 1.80 2.25
C CYS A 162 12.88 2.58 1.98
N GLN A 163 12.76 3.90 1.89
CA GLN A 163 13.86 4.72 1.42
C GLN A 163 15.05 4.78 2.37
N TYR A 164 14.83 4.68 3.68
CA TYR A 164 15.90 4.91 4.66
C TYR A 164 16.44 3.62 5.26
N PHE A 165 15.70 2.51 5.23
CA PHE A 165 16.13 1.27 5.88
C PHE A 165 15.99 0.08 4.95
N GLN A 166 17.11 -0.32 4.34
CA GLN A 166 17.19 -1.39 3.35
C GLN A 166 18.13 -2.48 3.85
N PHE A 167 17.69 -3.75 3.78
CA PHE A 167 18.50 -4.86 4.29
C PHE A 167 18.14 -6.20 3.66
N ASP A 168 19.10 -7.12 3.70
CA ASP A 168 18.82 -8.54 3.58
C ASP A 168 18.68 -9.16 4.96
N MET A 169 17.62 -9.94 5.18
CA MET A 169 17.44 -10.73 6.40
C MET A 169 17.18 -12.18 6.01
N TRP A 170 17.70 -13.13 6.78
CA TRP A 170 17.48 -14.55 6.54
C TRP A 170 17.52 -15.33 7.84
N GLY A 171 16.87 -16.48 7.87
CA GLY A 171 16.95 -17.35 9.04
C GLY A 171 16.34 -18.71 8.84
N GLN A 172 16.63 -19.61 9.78
CA GLN A 172 15.99 -20.91 9.89
C GLN A 172 15.55 -21.10 11.34
N VAL A 173 14.24 -21.26 11.52
CA VAL A 173 13.61 -21.31 12.85
C VAL A 173 12.85 -22.62 13.01
N SER A 174 12.76 -23.10 14.24
CA SER A 174 11.91 -24.24 14.53
C SER A 174 10.43 -23.82 14.45
N ALA A 175 9.54 -24.77 14.17
CA ALA A 175 8.12 -24.46 14.04
C ALA A 175 7.25 -25.58 14.59
N SER A 176 6.06 -25.19 15.04
CA SER A 176 5.02 -26.07 15.54
C SER A 176 3.81 -25.98 14.61
N TYR A 177 3.14 -27.12 14.38
CA TYR A 177 1.89 -27.18 13.63
C TYR A 177 0.80 -27.83 14.47
N THR A 178 -0.28 -27.08 14.70
CA THR A 178 -1.48 -27.53 15.38
C THR A 178 -2.62 -27.67 14.35
N PRO A 179 -2.97 -28.90 13.93
CA PRO A 179 -4.04 -29.12 12.95
C PRO A 179 -5.42 -28.75 13.48
N GLY A 180 -6.29 -28.26 12.59
CA GLY A 180 -7.69 -27.92 12.88
C GLY A 180 -7.85 -26.60 13.63
N GLY A 181 -9.00 -26.42 14.30
CA GLY A 181 -9.30 -25.21 15.08
C GLY A 181 -9.60 -23.97 14.25
N ILE A 182 -9.81 -24.11 12.94
CA ILE A 182 -10.22 -23.00 12.08
C ILE A 182 -11.74 -22.93 12.01
N VAL A 183 -12.29 -21.83 12.51
CA VAL A 183 -13.71 -21.50 12.39
C VAL A 183 -13.99 -21.06 10.96
N ASN A 184 -15.13 -21.48 10.38
CA ASN A 184 -15.60 -21.08 9.05
C ASN A 184 -14.60 -21.36 7.89
N ALA A 185 -13.83 -22.44 7.98
CA ALA A 185 -12.82 -22.78 6.96
C ALA A 185 -13.39 -22.89 5.53
N ALA A 186 -14.64 -23.35 5.37
CA ALA A 186 -15.31 -23.41 4.07
C ALA A 186 -15.56 -22.00 3.49
N ASP A 187 -16.04 -21.07 4.32
CA ASP A 187 -16.32 -19.70 3.90
C ASP A 187 -15.04 -18.96 3.54
N ILE A 188 -13.95 -19.18 4.29
CA ILE A 188 -12.62 -18.63 3.98
C ILE A 188 -12.14 -19.10 2.60
N ARG A 189 -12.32 -20.39 2.27
CA ARG A 189 -11.97 -20.91 0.93
C ARG A 189 -12.81 -20.27 -0.17
N ASN A 190 -14.11 -20.11 0.07
CA ASN A 190 -15.04 -19.54 -0.90
C ASN A 190 -14.73 -18.05 -1.12
N ALA A 191 -14.52 -17.28 -0.06
CA ALA A 191 -14.13 -15.89 -0.12
C ALA A 191 -12.82 -15.70 -0.90
N TYR A 192 -11.82 -16.55 -0.65
CA TYR A 192 -10.58 -16.51 -1.43
C TYR A 192 -10.78 -16.88 -2.91
N ALA A 193 -11.66 -17.85 -3.20
CA ALA A 193 -11.96 -18.21 -4.59
C ALA A 193 -12.67 -17.06 -5.32
N THR A 194 -13.60 -16.36 -4.66
CA THR A 194 -14.23 -15.14 -5.17
C THR A 194 -13.21 -14.03 -5.39
N GLU A 195 -12.36 -13.74 -4.39
CA GLU A 195 -11.29 -12.74 -4.54
C GLU A 195 -10.41 -13.02 -5.75
N VAL A 196 -9.95 -14.26 -5.94
CA VAL A 196 -9.11 -14.64 -7.08
C VAL A 196 -9.84 -14.49 -8.41
N ALA A 197 -11.15 -14.79 -8.45
CA ALA A 197 -11.96 -14.62 -9.65
C ALA A 197 -12.24 -13.14 -9.97
N ASP A 198 -12.29 -12.28 -8.95
CA ASP A 198 -12.58 -10.85 -9.04
C ASP A 198 -11.31 -9.99 -9.24
N ARG A 199 -10.12 -10.60 -9.38
CA ARG A 199 -8.90 -9.86 -9.75
C ARG A 199 -9.04 -9.26 -11.14
N LEU A 200 -8.42 -8.10 -11.34
CA LEU A 200 -8.35 -7.53 -12.69
C LEU A 200 -7.63 -8.53 -13.61
N PRO A 201 -8.12 -8.73 -14.84
CA PRO A 201 -7.36 -9.43 -15.87
C PRO A 201 -5.95 -8.85 -15.92
N SER A 202 -4.93 -9.70 -15.80
CA SER A 202 -3.54 -9.25 -15.75
C SER A 202 -2.69 -9.97 -16.79
N LYS A 203 -1.74 -9.22 -17.35
CA LYS A 203 -0.77 -9.71 -18.32
C LYS A 203 0.60 -9.08 -18.03
N PRO A 204 1.71 -9.72 -18.40
CA PRO A 204 3.01 -9.05 -18.35
C PRO A 204 2.98 -7.77 -19.19
N ILE A 205 3.62 -6.70 -18.71
CA ILE A 205 3.63 -5.42 -19.42
C ILE A 205 4.24 -5.52 -20.82
N SER A 206 5.10 -6.51 -21.03
CA SER A 206 5.66 -6.84 -22.35
C SER A 206 4.61 -7.21 -23.40
N THR A 207 3.37 -7.56 -23.02
CA THR A 207 2.29 -7.86 -23.98
C THR A 207 1.51 -6.64 -24.42
N LEU A 208 1.62 -5.49 -23.74
CA LEU A 208 0.82 -4.28 -24.03
C LEU A 208 0.91 -3.86 -25.50
N ALA A 209 2.12 -3.87 -26.07
CA ALA A 209 2.34 -3.51 -27.48
C ALA A 209 1.80 -4.57 -28.46
N THR A 210 1.69 -5.83 -28.03
CA THR A 210 1.12 -6.92 -28.85
C THR A 210 -0.40 -6.89 -28.82
N ASP A 211 -0.99 -6.54 -27.67
CA ASP A 211 -2.43 -6.40 -27.50
C ASP A 211 -2.98 -5.14 -28.22
N ASN A 212 -2.13 -4.12 -28.43
CA ASN A 212 -2.47 -2.87 -29.11
C ASN A 212 -1.60 -2.66 -30.38
N PRO A 213 -1.74 -3.53 -31.40
CA PRO A 213 -0.91 -3.44 -32.60
C PRO A 213 -1.22 -2.14 -33.36
N GLY A 214 -0.18 -1.37 -33.67
CA GLY A 214 -0.30 -0.12 -34.43
C GLY A 214 -0.24 1.16 -33.60
N ALA A 215 -0.40 1.08 -32.28
CA ALA A 215 -0.23 2.25 -31.39
C ALA A 215 1.24 2.70 -31.27
N GLY A 216 2.21 1.83 -31.60
CA GLY A 216 3.63 2.19 -31.55
C GLY A 216 4.15 2.44 -30.14
N ILE A 217 3.70 1.62 -29.18
CA ILE A 217 4.05 1.71 -27.77
C ILE A 217 5.53 1.37 -27.56
N ASP A 218 6.24 2.28 -26.89
CA ASP A 218 7.58 2.08 -26.36
C ASP A 218 7.50 1.52 -24.93
N LEU A 219 7.66 0.20 -24.81
CA LEU A 219 7.63 -0.48 -23.52
C LEU A 219 8.74 -0.03 -22.56
N SER A 220 9.81 0.60 -23.07
CA SER A 220 10.90 1.11 -22.22
C SER A 220 10.57 2.43 -21.53
N ALA A 221 9.40 3.02 -21.78
CA ALA A 221 8.90 4.20 -21.05
C ALA A 221 8.39 3.85 -19.66
N PHE A 222 7.90 2.61 -19.46
CA PHE A 222 7.36 2.15 -18.17
C PHE A 222 8.53 1.80 -17.23
N GLY A 223 8.56 2.44 -16.06
CA GLY A 223 9.70 2.38 -15.14
C GLY A 223 10.92 3.23 -15.55
N ARG A 224 10.84 3.99 -16.65
CA ARG A 224 11.95 4.84 -17.09
C ARG A 224 12.22 5.95 -16.08
N GLY A 225 13.50 6.19 -15.80
CA GLY A 225 13.93 7.18 -14.83
C GLY A 225 13.83 6.70 -13.38
N ILE A 226 13.39 5.45 -13.17
CA ILE A 226 13.52 4.74 -11.90
C ILE A 226 14.71 3.79 -12.00
N THR A 227 15.57 3.81 -11.00
CA THR A 227 16.73 2.95 -10.87
C THR A 227 16.24 1.51 -10.71
N PRO A 228 16.64 0.57 -11.60
CA PRO A 228 16.07 -0.78 -11.60
C PRO A 228 16.21 -1.54 -10.27
N SER A 229 17.26 -1.26 -9.49
CA SER A 229 17.48 -1.92 -8.19
C SER A 229 16.62 -1.38 -7.05
N ALA A 230 15.97 -0.24 -7.23
CA ALA A 230 15.08 0.39 -6.24
C ALA A 230 13.59 0.08 -6.52
N LEU A 231 13.29 -0.51 -7.68
CA LEU A 231 11.93 -0.80 -8.10
C LEU A 231 11.36 -1.97 -7.29
N SER A 232 10.21 -1.76 -6.66
CA SER A 232 9.45 -2.82 -5.97
C SER A 232 8.41 -3.44 -6.91
N ALA A 233 7.60 -2.60 -7.55
CA ALA A 233 6.55 -3.01 -8.50
C ALA A 233 6.13 -1.84 -9.39
N TYR A 234 5.60 -2.15 -10.57
CA TYR A 234 4.92 -1.17 -11.42
C TYR A 234 3.90 -1.87 -12.32
N GLY A 235 2.93 -1.10 -12.81
CA GLY A 235 1.98 -1.59 -13.79
C GLY A 235 1.16 -0.48 -14.42
N PHE A 236 0.47 -0.84 -15.50
CA PHE A 236 -0.35 0.07 -16.29
C PHE A 236 -1.72 -0.55 -16.51
N VAL A 237 -2.77 0.15 -16.11
CA VAL A 237 -4.16 -0.28 -16.29
C VAL A 237 -4.70 0.39 -17.54
N TYR A 238 -5.17 -0.41 -18.49
CA TYR A 238 -5.78 0.08 -19.72
C TYR A 238 -6.80 -0.94 -20.24
N ASP A 239 -7.98 -0.44 -20.64
CA ASP A 239 -9.08 -1.26 -21.17
C ASP A 239 -9.42 -2.47 -20.27
N GLY A 240 -9.50 -2.22 -18.96
CA GLY A 240 -9.81 -3.25 -17.96
C GLY A 240 -8.71 -4.29 -17.69
N VAL A 241 -7.53 -4.16 -18.30
CA VAL A 241 -6.39 -5.06 -18.09
C VAL A 241 -5.28 -4.37 -17.30
N ASN A 242 -4.77 -5.02 -16.25
CA ASN A 242 -3.59 -4.60 -15.50
C ASN A 242 -2.33 -5.22 -16.12
N TYR A 243 -1.59 -4.44 -16.88
CA TYR A 243 -0.31 -4.81 -17.49
C TYR A 243 0.82 -4.64 -16.47
N VAL A 244 1.27 -5.75 -15.88
CA VAL A 244 2.17 -5.75 -14.72
C VAL A 244 3.63 -5.97 -15.12
N GLY A 245 4.53 -5.18 -14.53
CA GLY A 245 5.95 -5.46 -14.55
C GLY A 245 6.32 -6.63 -13.64
N ASP A 246 7.59 -7.04 -13.70
CA ASP A 246 8.15 -7.94 -12.69
C ASP A 246 8.31 -7.21 -11.34
N CYS A 247 8.37 -7.98 -10.24
CA CYS A 247 8.73 -7.48 -8.91
C CYS A 247 10.19 -7.87 -8.62
N PRO A 248 11.22 -7.08 -9.01
CA PRO A 248 12.60 -7.48 -8.86
C PRO A 248 13.04 -7.46 -7.39
N THR A 249 13.97 -8.34 -7.03
CA THR A 249 14.69 -8.28 -5.75
C THR A 249 16.17 -8.57 -5.97
N ARG A 250 16.98 -8.40 -4.92
CA ARG A 250 18.40 -8.75 -4.93
C ARG A 250 18.67 -10.24 -5.18
N GLN A 251 17.66 -11.10 -5.07
CA GLN A 251 17.74 -12.55 -5.29
C GLN A 251 16.86 -13.02 -6.47
N GLY A 252 16.62 -12.15 -7.45
CA GLY A 252 15.74 -12.40 -8.58
C GLY A 252 14.28 -12.04 -8.28
N ALA A 253 13.38 -12.28 -9.24
CA ALA A 253 11.98 -11.87 -9.12
C ALA A 253 11.32 -12.44 -7.85
N TYR A 254 10.51 -11.61 -7.19
CA TYR A 254 9.75 -12.00 -6.01
C TYR A 254 8.72 -13.08 -6.39
N PRO A 255 8.72 -14.27 -5.73
CA PRO A 255 7.91 -15.41 -6.18
C PRO A 255 6.40 -15.19 -6.09
N PHE A 256 5.98 -14.23 -5.29
CA PHE A 256 4.58 -13.91 -5.02
C PHE A 256 4.28 -12.46 -5.40
N CYS A 257 4.71 -12.02 -6.59
CA CYS A 257 4.55 -10.62 -7.04
C CYS A 257 3.11 -10.10 -6.92
N SER A 258 2.10 -10.94 -7.22
CA SER A 258 0.67 -10.59 -7.05
C SER A 258 0.21 -10.48 -5.58
N GLN A 259 1.07 -10.77 -4.61
CA GLN A 259 0.82 -10.70 -3.17
C GLN A 259 1.89 -9.85 -2.47
N LEU A 260 2.73 -9.14 -3.25
CA LEU A 260 3.72 -8.22 -2.71
C LEU A 260 2.97 -7.10 -1.99
N LEU A 261 3.29 -6.87 -0.72
CA LEU A 261 2.68 -5.79 0.04
C LEU A 261 3.48 -4.51 -0.21
N LEU A 262 2.77 -3.48 -0.66
CA LEU A 262 3.31 -2.19 -1.02
C LEU A 262 2.75 -1.15 -0.04
N PRO A 263 3.59 -0.30 0.57
CA PRO A 263 3.10 0.72 1.47
C PRO A 263 2.44 1.87 0.72
N SER A 264 1.40 2.45 1.31
CA SER A 264 0.79 3.66 0.75
C SER A 264 1.68 4.89 0.89
N TYR A 265 2.33 5.05 2.05
CA TYR A 265 2.85 6.36 2.47
C TYR A 265 1.79 7.45 2.17
N SER A 266 2.20 8.58 1.58
CA SER A 266 1.29 9.68 1.29
C SER A 266 0.21 9.39 0.23
N THR A 267 0.23 8.25 -0.47
CA THR A 267 -0.92 7.88 -1.35
C THR A 267 -2.21 7.68 -0.55
N ALA A 268 -2.10 7.41 0.77
CA ALA A 268 -3.26 7.37 1.67
C ALA A 268 -3.98 8.72 1.81
N LYS A 269 -3.33 9.86 1.55
CA LYS A 269 -4.03 11.15 1.56
C LYS A 269 -5.17 11.19 0.55
N SER A 270 -4.91 10.65 -0.64
CA SER A 270 -5.91 10.51 -1.70
C SER A 270 -6.83 9.31 -1.43
N ALA A 271 -6.23 8.13 -1.21
CA ALA A 271 -6.95 6.86 -1.14
C ALA A 271 -7.68 6.59 0.19
N PHE A 272 -7.41 7.40 1.22
CA PHE A 272 -8.16 7.41 2.47
C PHE A 272 -8.81 8.78 2.69
N GLY A 273 -8.02 9.83 2.94
CA GLY A 273 -8.56 11.15 3.28
C GLY A 273 -9.58 11.66 2.25
N GLY A 274 -9.15 11.77 0.99
CA GLY A 274 -10.00 12.21 -0.11
C GLY A 274 -11.20 11.28 -0.37
N LEU A 275 -10.98 9.96 -0.44
CA LEU A 275 -12.08 9.01 -0.66
C LEU A 275 -13.11 8.99 0.48
N ALA A 276 -12.67 9.14 1.73
CA ALA A 276 -13.57 9.22 2.88
C ALA A 276 -14.43 10.49 2.82
N LEU A 277 -13.85 11.64 2.47
CA LEU A 277 -14.63 12.87 2.25
C LEU A 277 -15.66 12.66 1.14
N MET A 278 -15.23 12.16 -0.03
CA MET A 278 -16.13 11.92 -1.15
C MET A 278 -17.27 10.96 -0.78
N ARG A 279 -16.99 9.95 0.06
CA ARG A 279 -18.02 9.02 0.53
C ARG A 279 -18.98 9.70 1.50
N LEU A 280 -18.49 10.47 2.47
CA LEU A 280 -19.32 11.26 3.38
C LEU A 280 -20.21 12.23 2.61
N ALA A 281 -19.65 12.96 1.65
CA ALA A 281 -20.38 13.88 0.80
C ALA A 281 -21.46 13.18 -0.01
N GLN A 282 -21.19 11.96 -0.49
CA GLN A 282 -22.19 11.15 -1.19
C GLN A 282 -23.34 10.72 -0.28
N LYS A 283 -23.10 10.55 1.03
CA LYS A 283 -24.11 10.16 2.02
C LYS A 283 -24.91 11.35 2.54
N TYR A 284 -24.27 12.49 2.77
CA TYR A 284 -24.84 13.60 3.55
C TYR A 284 -24.85 14.95 2.84
N GLY A 285 -24.31 15.03 1.61
CA GLY A 285 -24.17 16.26 0.85
C GLY A 285 -22.77 16.86 0.95
N PRO A 286 -22.36 17.68 -0.05
CA PRO A 286 -20.99 18.21 -0.12
C PRO A 286 -20.61 19.13 1.03
N ASP A 287 -21.58 19.76 1.70
CA ASP A 287 -21.37 20.68 2.83
C ASP A 287 -20.56 20.06 3.98
N VAL A 288 -20.40 18.72 4.05
CA VAL A 288 -19.48 18.07 4.99
C VAL A 288 -18.02 18.50 4.82
N SER A 289 -17.63 18.99 3.64
CA SER A 289 -16.28 19.55 3.41
C SER A 289 -16.06 20.85 4.18
N GLU A 290 -17.14 21.58 4.47
CA GLU A 290 -17.14 22.89 5.11
C GLU A 290 -17.26 22.84 6.64
N GLU A 291 -17.43 21.66 7.23
CA GLU A 291 -17.45 21.49 8.69
C GLU A 291 -16.10 21.95 9.28
N LEU A 292 -16.16 22.68 10.40
CA LEU A 292 -14.99 23.25 11.07
C LEU A 292 -14.27 22.20 11.91
N LEU A 293 -12.93 22.19 11.89
CA LEU A 293 -12.14 21.23 12.66
C LEU A 293 -12.35 21.36 14.17
N GLU A 294 -12.16 22.57 14.70
CA GLU A 294 -13.27 23.24 15.40
C GLU A 294 -14.24 22.40 16.24
N ASP A 295 -15.36 22.13 15.59
CA ASP A 295 -16.56 21.55 16.15
C ASP A 295 -16.39 20.05 16.45
N HIS A 296 -15.39 19.41 15.83
CA HIS A 296 -15.17 17.97 15.88
C HIS A 296 -13.90 17.56 16.64
N ILE A 297 -13.00 18.51 16.90
CA ILE A 297 -11.73 18.29 17.59
C ILE A 297 -11.65 19.32 18.72
N PRO A 298 -12.10 18.99 19.94
CA PRO A 298 -12.15 19.94 21.04
C PRO A 298 -10.82 20.65 21.33
N GLU A 299 -9.69 19.96 21.15
CA GLU A 299 -8.35 20.54 21.30
C GLU A 299 -8.03 21.62 20.26
N ALA A 300 -8.67 21.60 19.09
CA ALA A 300 -8.52 22.63 18.06
C ALA A 300 -9.13 23.97 18.48
N SER A 301 -10.25 23.97 19.21
CA SER A 301 -10.91 25.18 19.73
C SER A 301 -10.05 26.00 20.72
N ALA A 302 -9.03 25.36 21.31
CA ALA A 302 -8.07 26.01 22.20
C ALA A 302 -6.84 26.58 21.45
N SER A 303 -6.85 26.52 20.12
CA SER A 303 -5.71 26.84 19.25
C SER A 303 -6.12 27.75 18.09
N SER A 304 -5.19 28.05 17.17
CA SER A 304 -5.42 28.95 16.04
C SER A 304 -6.05 28.26 14.81
N TRP A 305 -7.00 27.37 15.06
CA TRP A 305 -7.62 26.45 14.09
C TRP A 305 -9.14 26.65 13.98
N ASP A 306 -9.67 27.75 14.53
CA ASP A 306 -11.10 28.05 14.69
C ASP A 306 -11.85 28.31 13.37
N ASP A 307 -11.15 28.68 12.30
CA ASP A 307 -11.71 28.93 10.97
C ASP A 307 -11.29 27.90 9.90
N VAL A 308 -10.65 26.80 10.32
CA VAL A 308 -10.16 25.75 9.42
C VAL A 308 -11.25 24.69 9.20
N THR A 309 -11.55 24.38 7.94
CA THR A 309 -12.52 23.34 7.55
C THR A 309 -11.83 22.02 7.23
N ILE A 310 -12.61 20.96 7.06
CA ILE A 310 -12.13 19.68 6.54
C ILE A 310 -11.48 19.86 5.16
N ASP A 311 -12.11 20.63 4.26
CA ASP A 311 -11.58 20.91 2.92
C ASP A 311 -10.22 21.63 2.99
N HIS A 312 -10.11 22.71 3.79
CA HIS A 312 -8.84 23.41 3.99
C HIS A 312 -7.70 22.48 4.43
N ALA A 313 -8.00 21.50 5.30
CA ALA A 313 -7.02 20.53 5.76
C ALA A 313 -6.66 19.47 4.71
N LEU A 314 -7.64 19.01 3.91
CA LEU A 314 -7.37 18.07 2.81
C LEU A 314 -6.68 18.73 1.62
N ASP A 315 -6.85 20.04 1.45
CA ASP A 315 -6.18 20.88 0.44
C ASP A 315 -4.80 21.36 0.85
N MET A 316 -4.38 21.10 2.09
CA MET A 316 -3.10 21.58 2.65
C MET A 316 -3.05 23.11 2.68
N THR A 317 -4.16 23.76 3.01
CA THR A 317 -4.33 25.22 3.01
C THR A 317 -4.83 25.76 4.33
N THR A 318 -4.52 25.09 5.44
CA THR A 318 -4.99 25.43 6.79
C THR A 318 -4.60 26.82 7.30
N GLY A 319 -3.64 27.50 6.65
CA GLY A 319 -3.10 28.78 7.11
C GLY A 319 -2.18 28.69 8.33
N ASN A 320 -2.01 27.48 8.89
CA ASN A 320 -1.17 27.18 10.05
C ASN A 320 0.13 26.53 9.57
N TYR A 321 1.25 27.26 9.60
CA TYR A 321 2.53 26.75 9.10
C TYR A 321 3.75 27.47 9.71
N SER A 322 4.89 26.77 9.77
CA SER A 322 6.18 27.37 10.09
C SER A 322 6.85 27.96 8.85
N SER A 323 6.76 27.29 7.70
CA SER A 323 7.33 27.72 6.43
C SER A 323 6.41 27.37 5.26
N ALA A 324 6.13 28.35 4.39
CA ALA A 324 5.41 28.13 3.13
C ALA A 324 6.32 27.60 1.99
N GLY A 325 7.57 27.24 2.30
CA GLY A 325 8.47 26.63 1.34
C GLY A 325 7.97 25.25 0.93
N TYR A 326 8.21 24.86 -0.33
CA TYR A 326 7.79 23.55 -0.87
C TYR A 326 8.28 22.40 0.02
N GLN A 327 7.33 21.73 0.68
CA GLN A 327 7.56 20.63 1.64
C GLN A 327 8.51 20.96 2.80
N ALA A 328 8.74 22.25 3.08
CA ALA A 328 9.71 22.67 4.09
C ALA A 328 9.28 22.25 5.50
N ASP A 329 7.99 22.35 5.81
CA ASP A 329 7.45 21.91 7.08
C ASP A 329 7.28 20.39 7.16
N GLU A 330 6.96 19.72 6.05
CA GLU A 330 6.92 18.25 5.99
C GLU A 330 8.27 17.62 6.38
N ALA A 331 9.37 18.22 5.92
CA ALA A 331 10.73 17.86 6.30
C ALA A 331 11.19 18.48 7.64
N GLY A 332 10.31 19.21 8.32
CA GLY A 332 10.59 20.01 9.50
C GLY A 332 10.51 19.23 10.83
N PRO A 333 10.91 19.89 11.93
CA PRO A 333 10.92 19.27 13.27
C PRO A 333 9.51 19.02 13.83
N THR A 334 8.52 19.82 13.45
CA THR A 334 7.12 19.60 13.88
C THR A 334 6.57 18.31 13.27
N MET A 335 6.72 18.12 11.96
CA MET A 335 6.35 16.85 11.33
C MET A 335 7.18 15.68 11.83
N SER A 336 8.47 15.87 12.11
CA SER A 336 9.29 14.82 12.74
C SER A 336 8.69 14.39 14.09
N SER A 337 8.24 15.35 14.91
CA SER A 337 7.54 15.05 16.17
C SER A 337 6.23 14.30 15.95
N PHE A 338 5.44 14.68 14.94
CA PHE A 338 4.20 14.00 14.59
C PHE A 338 4.42 12.56 14.11
N PHE A 339 5.43 12.31 13.27
CA PHE A 339 5.74 10.96 12.79
C PHE A 339 6.30 10.05 13.90
N LEU A 340 7.03 10.62 14.86
CA LEU A 340 7.55 9.88 16.01
C LEU A 340 6.51 9.64 17.10
N ALA A 341 5.47 10.49 17.17
CA ALA A 341 4.37 10.32 18.10
C ALA A 341 3.56 9.05 17.78
N GLU A 342 3.41 8.18 18.78
CA GLU A 342 2.63 6.94 18.63
C GLU A 342 1.24 7.08 19.27
N THR A 343 1.15 7.76 20.42
CA THR A 343 -0.14 7.92 21.12
C THR A 343 -1.04 8.90 20.39
N TYR A 344 -2.35 8.71 20.51
CA TYR A 344 -3.32 9.66 19.97
C TYR A 344 -3.05 11.10 20.45
N THR A 345 -2.87 11.28 21.76
CA THR A 345 -2.68 12.60 22.37
C THR A 345 -1.41 13.30 21.88
N ASP A 346 -0.28 12.59 21.80
CA ASP A 346 0.98 13.19 21.34
C ASP A 346 0.89 13.56 19.85
N LYS A 347 0.25 12.71 19.04
CA LYS A 347 0.09 12.92 17.60
C LYS A 347 -0.83 14.10 17.31
N LEU A 348 -1.94 14.21 18.05
CA LEU A 348 -2.85 15.35 17.97
C LEU A 348 -2.16 16.65 18.42
N THR A 349 -1.42 16.62 19.52
CA THR A 349 -0.66 17.78 20.02
C THR A 349 0.35 18.26 18.99
N ALA A 350 1.09 17.35 18.36
CA ALA A 350 2.04 17.69 17.31
C ALA A 350 1.33 18.28 16.07
N ALA A 351 0.20 17.69 15.66
CA ALA A 351 -0.57 18.15 14.50
C ALA A 351 -1.09 19.59 14.66
N LEU A 352 -1.57 19.95 15.85
CA LEU A 352 -2.11 21.28 16.15
C LEU A 352 -1.03 22.33 16.48
N SER A 353 0.26 21.97 16.46
CA SER A 353 1.35 22.85 16.94
C SER A 353 1.87 23.88 15.93
N TYR A 354 1.37 23.85 14.69
CA TYR A 354 1.72 24.86 13.69
C TYR A 354 1.11 26.22 14.03
N PRO A 355 1.87 27.33 13.92
CA PRO A 355 1.34 28.66 14.19
C PRO A 355 0.53 29.19 13.01
N HIS A 356 -0.58 29.87 13.30
CA HIS A 356 -1.35 30.58 12.28
C HIS A 356 -0.56 31.75 11.67
N LYS A 357 -0.55 31.82 10.33
CA LYS A 357 0.18 32.84 9.56
C LYS A 357 -0.61 33.44 8.40
N ALA A 358 -1.67 32.80 7.95
CA ALA A 358 -2.51 33.28 6.86
C ALA A 358 -3.95 32.77 7.03
N ALA A 359 -4.90 33.40 6.35
CA ALA A 359 -6.27 32.91 6.30
C ALA A 359 -6.29 31.49 5.68
N PRO A 360 -7.12 30.56 6.18
CA PRO A 360 -7.34 29.28 5.53
C PRO A 360 -7.74 29.42 4.05
N GLY A 361 -7.38 28.44 3.23
CA GLY A 361 -7.61 28.44 1.78
C GLY A 361 -6.65 29.32 0.96
N SER A 362 -5.80 30.14 1.61
CA SER A 362 -5.02 31.16 0.88
C SER A 362 -3.62 30.73 0.43
N ILE A 363 -2.96 29.81 1.16
CA ILE A 363 -1.58 29.39 0.90
C ILE A 363 -1.49 27.88 1.08
N TRP A 364 -0.91 27.21 0.09
CA TRP A 364 -0.62 25.79 0.14
C TRP A 364 0.66 25.51 0.96
N THR A 365 0.56 24.65 1.98
CA THR A 365 1.64 24.16 2.83
C THR A 365 1.47 22.67 3.15
N TYR A 366 2.34 21.83 2.60
CA TYR A 366 2.19 20.39 2.71
C TYR A 366 2.53 19.87 4.11
N HIS A 367 1.54 19.28 4.79
CA HIS A 367 1.70 18.59 6.08
C HIS A 367 0.91 17.29 6.13
N THR A 368 1.55 16.17 6.46
CA THR A 368 0.81 14.93 6.71
C THR A 368 -0.12 15.02 7.93
N SER A 369 0.14 15.94 8.87
CA SER A 369 -0.72 16.20 10.03
C SER A 369 -2.10 16.72 9.67
N ASP A 370 -2.22 17.52 8.61
CA ASP A 370 -3.48 18.17 8.24
C ASP A 370 -4.49 17.12 7.77
N THR A 371 -4.04 16.12 7.01
CA THR A 371 -4.88 14.96 6.67
C THR A 371 -5.29 14.14 7.89
N PHE A 372 -4.43 14.02 8.91
CA PHE A 372 -4.80 13.34 10.15
C PHE A 372 -5.94 14.10 10.87
N LEU A 373 -5.84 15.43 10.98
CA LEU A 373 -6.89 16.26 11.55
C LEU A 373 -8.20 16.16 10.75
N ALA A 374 -8.13 16.24 9.41
CA ALA A 374 -9.31 16.07 8.57
C ALA A 374 -10.00 14.71 8.79
N VAL A 375 -9.22 13.62 8.87
CA VAL A 375 -9.77 12.28 9.13
C VAL A 375 -10.36 12.17 10.54
N ARG A 376 -9.80 12.88 11.54
CA ARG A 376 -10.41 12.96 12.88
C ARG A 376 -11.77 13.67 12.85
N ALA A 377 -11.85 14.81 12.18
CA ALA A 377 -13.10 15.55 12.06
C ALA A 377 -14.17 14.74 11.29
N MET A 378 -13.79 14.13 10.16
CA MET A 378 -14.68 13.26 9.38
C MET A 378 -15.18 12.04 10.17
N ASP A 379 -14.34 11.47 11.03
CA ASP A 379 -14.73 10.36 11.92
C ASP A 379 -15.76 10.79 12.98
N ASP A 380 -15.62 11.99 13.52
CA ASP A 380 -16.60 12.56 14.45
C ASP A 380 -17.93 12.89 13.74
N VAL A 381 -17.89 13.54 12.56
CA VAL A 381 -19.07 13.76 11.70
C VAL A 381 -19.81 12.43 11.46
N LEU A 382 -19.08 11.37 11.11
CA LEU A 382 -19.68 10.05 10.93
C LEU A 382 -20.34 9.54 12.22
N LYS A 383 -19.68 9.67 13.37
CA LYS A 383 -20.19 9.23 14.67
C LYS A 383 -21.42 10.01 15.11
N GLU A 384 -21.55 11.29 14.77
CA GLU A 384 -22.76 12.07 15.01
C GLU A 384 -23.94 11.59 14.17
N ARG A 385 -23.68 11.19 12.91
CA ARG A 385 -24.70 10.76 11.95
C ARG A 385 -25.13 9.29 12.14
N GLU A 386 -24.19 8.41 12.49
CA GLU A 386 -24.40 6.95 12.52
C GLU A 386 -24.20 6.31 13.91
N GLY A 387 -23.68 7.07 14.86
CA GLY A 387 -23.48 6.68 16.25
C GLY A 387 -22.01 6.41 16.60
N ALA A 388 -21.70 6.52 17.89
CA ALA A 388 -20.34 6.47 18.44
C ALA A 388 -19.53 5.18 18.16
N GLY A 389 -20.18 4.11 17.70
CA GLY A 389 -19.53 2.86 17.30
C GLY A 389 -19.01 2.85 15.85
N SER A 390 -19.29 3.89 15.08
CA SER A 390 -18.84 4.03 13.69
C SER A 390 -17.36 4.37 13.63
N ASP A 391 -16.69 3.98 12.55
CA ASP A 391 -15.27 4.23 12.30
C ASP A 391 -15.09 4.62 10.83
N ILE A 392 -14.42 5.73 10.59
CA ILE A 392 -14.29 6.31 9.24
C ILE A 392 -13.57 5.38 8.27
N PHE A 393 -12.58 4.61 8.74
CA PHE A 393 -11.91 3.64 7.88
C PHE A 393 -12.80 2.42 7.61
N ALA A 394 -13.58 1.97 8.58
CA ALA A 394 -14.56 0.90 8.38
C ALA A 394 -15.62 1.30 7.34
N MET A 395 -16.10 2.54 7.37
CA MET A 395 -17.00 3.04 6.33
C MET A 395 -16.33 3.06 4.95
N LEU A 396 -15.10 3.59 4.84
CA LEU A 396 -14.35 3.54 3.59
C LEU A 396 -14.16 2.10 3.10
N ARG A 397 -13.77 1.18 4.00
CA ARG A 397 -13.58 -0.24 3.71
C ARG A 397 -14.86 -0.87 3.16
N ASP A 398 -15.95 -0.79 3.92
CA ASP A 398 -17.18 -1.54 3.68
C ASP A 398 -18.01 -0.95 2.53
N GLU A 399 -17.95 0.38 2.35
CA GLU A 399 -18.83 1.09 1.41
C GLU A 399 -18.15 1.52 0.12
N VAL A 400 -16.82 1.48 0.05
CA VAL A 400 -16.06 1.90 -1.14
C VAL A 400 -15.09 0.81 -1.59
N LEU A 401 -14.14 0.41 -0.74
CA LEU A 401 -13.04 -0.47 -1.15
C LEU A 401 -13.53 -1.89 -1.44
N GLU A 402 -14.33 -2.47 -0.56
CA GLU A 402 -14.93 -3.80 -0.78
C GLU A 402 -15.86 -3.83 -2.01
N PRO A 403 -16.79 -2.86 -2.20
CA PRO A 403 -17.57 -2.78 -3.44
C PRO A 403 -16.75 -2.58 -4.72
N ALA A 404 -15.56 -1.95 -4.62
CA ALA A 404 -14.62 -1.82 -5.73
C ALA A 404 -13.76 -3.09 -5.95
N GLY A 405 -13.98 -4.13 -5.14
CA GLY A 405 -13.29 -5.42 -5.24
C GLY A 405 -11.89 -5.41 -4.66
N VAL A 406 -11.51 -4.41 -3.85
CA VAL A 406 -10.21 -4.35 -3.19
C VAL A 406 -10.05 -5.53 -2.22
N GLY A 407 -8.95 -6.25 -2.34
CA GLY A 407 -8.66 -7.46 -1.60
C GLY A 407 -8.27 -7.20 -0.13
N PRO A 408 -8.40 -8.21 0.73
CA PRO A 408 -8.32 -8.05 2.18
C PRO A 408 -6.93 -7.64 2.72
N ASP A 409 -5.87 -7.77 1.93
CA ASP A 409 -4.53 -7.27 2.34
C ASP A 409 -4.49 -5.73 2.40
N SER A 410 -5.36 -5.07 1.64
CA SER A 410 -5.45 -3.60 1.53
C SER A 410 -6.63 -3.01 2.35
N LEU A 411 -7.37 -3.85 3.07
CA LEU A 411 -8.52 -3.46 3.91
C LEU A 411 -8.14 -3.23 5.38
N THR A 412 -6.88 -2.87 5.62
CA THR A 412 -6.34 -2.56 6.95
C THR A 412 -5.54 -1.26 6.89
N THR A 413 -5.48 -0.55 8.01
CA THR A 413 -4.68 0.67 8.16
C THR A 413 -3.96 0.67 9.50
N LEU A 414 -2.79 1.31 9.53
CA LEU A 414 -2.14 1.66 10.78
C LEU A 414 -2.93 2.72 11.54
N ARG A 415 -2.81 2.64 12.87
CA ARG A 415 -3.55 3.40 13.86
C ARG A 415 -2.64 3.82 14.99
N THR A 416 -3.05 4.84 15.74
CA THR A 416 -2.35 5.28 16.96
C THR A 416 -2.26 4.15 17.97
N ASP A 417 -1.32 4.30 18.91
CA ASP A 417 -1.10 3.37 20.02
C ASP A 417 -0.67 1.95 19.56
N ASN A 418 -0.35 1.81 18.27
CA ASN A 418 -0.07 0.56 17.60
C ASN A 418 -1.14 -0.52 17.92
N ALA A 419 -2.41 -0.12 17.88
CA ALA A 419 -3.54 -0.92 18.33
C ALA A 419 -4.72 -0.86 17.34
N PRO A 420 -5.51 -1.95 17.21
CA PRO A 420 -6.73 -1.95 16.38
C PRO A 420 -7.77 -0.92 16.81
N THR A 421 -7.77 -0.55 18.09
CA THR A 421 -8.69 0.42 18.70
C THR A 421 -8.17 1.86 18.66
N GLY A 422 -6.95 2.07 18.16
CA GLY A 422 -6.41 3.42 17.98
C GLY A 422 -7.08 4.15 16.81
N GLU A 423 -6.78 5.44 16.70
CA GLU A 423 -7.35 6.26 15.65
C GLU A 423 -6.58 6.10 14.33
N PRO A 424 -7.27 6.03 13.19
CA PRO A 424 -6.62 5.84 11.90
C PRO A 424 -5.76 7.05 11.52
N PHE A 425 -4.60 6.79 10.89
CA PHE A 425 -3.66 7.85 10.54
C PHE A 425 -4.12 8.77 9.41
N GLY A 426 -4.89 8.26 8.44
CA GLY A 426 -5.38 9.03 7.29
C GLY A 426 -4.32 9.31 6.23
N GLY A 427 -3.28 10.08 6.57
CA GLY A 427 -2.28 10.57 5.62
C GLY A 427 -1.15 9.60 5.26
N TYR A 428 -1.10 8.44 5.91
CA TYR A 428 -0.25 7.26 5.64
C TYR A 428 -0.84 6.05 6.38
N GLY A 429 -0.27 4.86 6.19
CA GLY A 429 -0.59 3.67 6.98
C GLY A 429 -1.50 2.65 6.30
N MET A 430 -1.95 2.92 5.06
CA MET A 430 -2.55 1.91 4.20
C MET A 430 -1.49 1.06 3.48
N PHE A 431 -1.94 -0.03 2.87
CA PHE A 431 -1.13 -0.98 2.10
C PHE A 431 -1.86 -1.40 0.84
N TRP A 432 -1.10 -1.85 -0.16
CA TRP A 432 -1.58 -2.25 -1.46
C TRP A 432 -0.98 -3.58 -1.91
N THR A 433 -1.75 -4.34 -2.67
CA THR A 433 -1.19 -5.27 -3.67
C THR A 433 -1.23 -4.62 -5.06
N PRO A 434 -0.50 -5.13 -6.07
CA PRO A 434 -0.60 -4.62 -7.43
C PRO A 434 -2.01 -4.67 -8.04
N ASP A 435 -2.87 -5.62 -7.61
CA ASP A 435 -4.26 -5.69 -8.04
C ASP A 435 -5.11 -4.62 -7.34
N ASP A 436 -4.91 -4.45 -6.03
CA ASP A 436 -5.70 -3.53 -5.22
C ASP A 436 -5.49 -2.06 -5.63
N ILE A 437 -4.24 -1.65 -5.84
CA ILE A 437 -3.97 -0.27 -6.29
C ILE A 437 -4.48 -0.03 -7.71
N ALA A 438 -4.47 -1.05 -8.57
CA ALA A 438 -5.05 -0.99 -9.91
C ALA A 438 -6.58 -0.83 -9.87
N LYS A 439 -7.26 -1.50 -8.93
CA LYS A 439 -8.71 -1.35 -8.70
C LYS A 439 -9.07 0.02 -8.15
N VAL A 440 -8.31 0.54 -7.18
CA VAL A 440 -8.50 1.91 -6.66
C VAL A 440 -8.28 2.94 -7.77
N ALA A 441 -7.25 2.79 -8.60
CA ALA A 441 -7.04 3.69 -9.72
C ALA A 441 -8.18 3.60 -10.76
N LYS A 442 -8.63 2.39 -11.10
CA LYS A 442 -9.77 2.16 -11.99
C LYS A 442 -11.06 2.80 -11.45
N LEU A 443 -11.34 2.66 -10.16
CA LEU A 443 -12.48 3.29 -9.49
C LEU A 443 -12.51 4.81 -9.75
N LEU A 444 -11.34 5.45 -9.69
CA LEU A 444 -11.21 6.90 -9.81
C LEU A 444 -11.37 7.40 -11.25
N VAL A 445 -10.67 6.78 -12.22
CA VAL A 445 -10.58 7.34 -13.59
C VAL A 445 -11.41 6.63 -14.64
N ALA A 446 -11.75 5.35 -14.44
CA ALA A 446 -12.48 4.56 -15.43
C ALA A 446 -13.93 4.29 -15.03
N ASP A 447 -14.20 4.24 -13.71
CA ASP A 447 -15.53 3.96 -13.17
C ASP A 447 -16.23 5.19 -12.57
N ASP A 448 -15.57 6.36 -12.56
CA ASP A 448 -16.12 7.62 -12.06
C ASP A 448 -16.73 7.51 -10.64
N GLY A 449 -16.08 6.75 -9.76
CA GLY A 449 -16.54 6.54 -8.39
C GLY A 449 -17.75 5.62 -8.25
N VAL A 450 -18.09 4.86 -9.30
CA VAL A 450 -19.11 3.81 -9.27
C VAL A 450 -18.48 2.47 -8.89
N ALA A 451 -19.00 1.85 -7.83
CA ALA A 451 -18.58 0.52 -7.37
C ALA A 451 -19.81 -0.35 -7.11
N GLY A 452 -19.77 -1.63 -7.51
CA GLY A 452 -20.94 -2.52 -7.39
C GLY A 452 -22.21 -2.01 -8.08
N GLY A 453 -22.08 -1.19 -9.13
CA GLY A 453 -23.22 -0.55 -9.82
C GLY A 453 -23.86 0.62 -9.07
N THR A 454 -23.24 1.11 -7.99
CA THR A 454 -23.72 2.24 -7.19
C THR A 454 -22.69 3.36 -7.20
N GLN A 455 -23.15 4.61 -7.32
CA GLN A 455 -22.30 5.78 -7.12
C GLN A 455 -21.87 5.86 -5.64
N VAL A 456 -20.64 5.45 -5.33
CA VAL A 456 -20.15 5.39 -3.95
C VAL A 456 -19.38 6.66 -3.57
N LEU A 457 -18.73 7.32 -4.52
CA LEU A 457 -18.04 8.61 -4.32
C LEU A 457 -18.88 9.77 -4.87
N HIS A 458 -18.86 10.93 -4.22
CA HIS A 458 -19.57 12.12 -4.68
C HIS A 458 -18.98 12.64 -6.02
N PRO A 459 -19.76 12.71 -7.12
CA PRO A 459 -19.24 13.05 -8.44
C PRO A 459 -18.54 14.41 -8.52
N GLY A 460 -19.12 15.46 -7.92
CA GLY A 460 -18.56 16.82 -7.98
C GLY A 460 -17.17 16.91 -7.31
N LEU A 461 -17.04 16.47 -6.06
CA LEU A 461 -15.75 16.39 -5.37
C LEU A 461 -14.75 15.46 -6.08
N LEU A 462 -15.19 14.36 -6.69
CA LEU A 462 -14.31 13.53 -7.51
C LEU A 462 -13.78 14.30 -8.73
N ASP A 463 -14.65 15.03 -9.43
CA ASP A 463 -14.26 15.87 -10.57
C ASP A 463 -13.30 16.98 -10.17
N ALA A 464 -13.53 17.65 -9.05
CA ALA A 464 -12.62 18.67 -8.51
C ALA A 464 -11.26 18.07 -8.13
N SER A 465 -11.27 16.92 -7.41
CA SER A 465 -10.06 16.21 -6.99
C SER A 465 -9.24 15.65 -8.14
N LEU A 466 -9.88 15.35 -9.27
CA LEU A 466 -9.22 14.94 -10.51
C LEU A 466 -9.01 16.11 -11.49
N GLN A 467 -9.21 17.35 -11.05
CA GLN A 467 -9.01 18.58 -11.82
C GLN A 467 -9.81 18.63 -13.14
N ARG A 468 -10.94 17.92 -13.17
CA ARG A 468 -11.92 17.90 -14.26
C ARG A 468 -12.87 19.08 -14.16
N ASP A 469 -13.13 19.60 -12.95
CA ASP A 469 -13.87 20.84 -12.76
C ASP A 469 -12.96 22.06 -13.03
N ALA A 470 -13.31 22.88 -14.02
CA ALA A 470 -12.55 24.08 -14.35
C ALA A 470 -12.76 25.24 -13.36
N SER A 471 -13.86 25.20 -12.60
CA SER A 471 -14.17 26.17 -11.54
C SER A 471 -13.52 25.81 -10.20
N ASP A 472 -13.14 24.55 -10.02
CA ASP A 472 -12.43 24.05 -8.86
C ASP A 472 -11.34 23.03 -9.27
N ARG A 473 -10.16 23.55 -9.59
CA ARG A 473 -8.96 22.73 -9.84
C ARG A 473 -8.07 22.56 -8.61
N GLY A 474 -8.51 23.06 -7.45
CA GLY A 474 -7.67 23.23 -6.28
C GLY A 474 -6.60 24.31 -6.41
N ILE A 475 -5.66 24.31 -5.47
CA ILE A 475 -4.65 25.35 -5.32
C ILE A 475 -3.37 25.02 -6.06
N THR A 476 -2.72 26.03 -6.65
CA THR A 476 -1.40 25.86 -7.25
C THR A 476 -0.34 25.73 -6.15
N THR A 477 0.40 24.64 -6.16
CA THR A 477 1.46 24.35 -5.18
C THR A 477 2.65 25.28 -5.38
N GLY A 478 3.39 25.53 -4.31
CA GLY A 478 4.73 26.11 -4.41
C GLY A 478 5.74 25.16 -5.07
N GLY A 479 6.98 25.62 -5.24
CA GLY A 479 8.11 24.79 -5.67
C GLY A 479 8.59 25.03 -7.11
N PRO A 480 9.62 24.28 -7.55
CA PRO A 480 10.26 24.49 -8.86
C PRO A 480 9.40 24.03 -10.04
N THR A 481 8.46 23.11 -9.80
CA THR A 481 7.42 22.73 -10.76
C THR A 481 6.08 22.97 -10.07
N PRO A 482 5.27 23.94 -10.53
CA PRO A 482 3.95 24.15 -9.98
C PRO A 482 3.04 22.98 -10.36
N PHE A 483 2.35 22.41 -9.37
CA PHE A 483 1.28 21.45 -9.53
C PHE A 483 -0.04 22.07 -9.09
N HIS A 484 -1.15 21.39 -9.36
CA HIS A 484 -2.40 21.64 -8.64
C HIS A 484 -2.51 20.64 -7.48
N TYR A 485 -3.21 21.02 -6.42
CA TYR A 485 -3.51 20.14 -5.30
C TYR A 485 -4.94 20.37 -4.82
N ASN A 486 -5.72 19.29 -4.75
CA ASN A 486 -7.12 19.31 -4.30
C ASN A 486 -7.44 17.98 -3.59
N ASN A 487 -8.00 18.05 -2.38
CA ASN A 487 -8.57 16.93 -1.65
C ASN A 487 -7.66 15.69 -1.55
N GLY A 488 -6.37 15.93 -1.33
CA GLY A 488 -5.35 14.88 -1.22
C GLY A 488 -4.73 14.42 -2.55
N PHE A 489 -5.11 14.99 -3.69
CA PHE A 489 -4.60 14.65 -5.02
C PHE A 489 -3.70 15.76 -5.57
N TRP A 490 -2.61 15.35 -6.22
CA TRP A 490 -1.78 16.25 -7.01
C TRP A 490 -2.23 16.24 -8.46
N ALA A 491 -1.96 17.29 -9.22
CA ALA A 491 -2.12 17.27 -10.68
C ALA A 491 -0.98 17.98 -11.39
N ARG A 492 -0.58 17.42 -12.53
CA ARG A 492 0.39 18.03 -13.43
C ARG A 492 -0.25 18.38 -14.77
N ASP A 493 -0.03 19.60 -15.23
CA ASP A 493 -0.44 20.01 -16.57
C ASP A 493 0.52 19.50 -17.64
N PHE A 494 -0.06 19.11 -18.78
CA PHE A 494 0.62 18.66 -19.99
C PHE A 494 0.12 19.47 -21.19
N SER A 495 1.04 19.80 -22.10
CA SER A 495 0.74 20.56 -23.30
C SER A 495 1.68 20.18 -24.45
N SER A 496 1.53 20.85 -25.60
CA SER A 496 2.45 20.71 -26.73
C SER A 496 3.92 21.02 -26.39
N ALA A 497 4.18 21.73 -25.28
CA ALA A 497 5.54 21.97 -24.78
C ALA A 497 6.18 20.72 -24.15
N ASP A 498 5.38 19.79 -23.63
CA ASP A 498 5.84 18.51 -23.08
C ASP A 498 6.01 17.48 -24.19
N ASN A 499 5.06 17.42 -25.13
CA ASN A 499 5.11 16.57 -26.31
C ASN A 499 4.25 17.17 -27.41
N ALA A 500 4.77 17.30 -28.64
CA ALA A 500 4.03 17.87 -29.77
C ALA A 500 2.74 17.11 -30.12
N ALA A 501 2.59 15.85 -29.68
CA ALA A 501 1.37 15.07 -29.82
C ALA A 501 0.23 15.54 -28.90
N PHE A 502 0.52 16.31 -27.85
CA PHE A 502 -0.48 16.89 -26.94
C PHE A 502 -1.05 18.17 -27.55
N THR A 503 -1.94 18.02 -28.53
CA THR A 503 -2.52 19.14 -29.29
C THR A 503 -3.46 20.02 -28.48
N SER A 504 -3.95 19.50 -27.35
CA SER A 504 -4.80 20.19 -26.39
C SER A 504 -4.20 20.01 -25.00
N ALA A 505 -4.23 21.04 -24.16
CA ALA A 505 -3.73 20.94 -22.80
C ALA A 505 -4.67 20.12 -21.92
N PHE A 506 -4.09 19.33 -21.02
CA PHE A 506 -4.82 18.51 -20.04
C PHE A 506 -4.01 18.40 -18.75
N SER A 507 -4.68 18.00 -17.67
CA SER A 507 -4.05 17.71 -16.38
C SER A 507 -4.07 16.21 -16.15
N VAL A 508 -3.00 15.66 -15.58
CA VAL A 508 -2.95 14.27 -15.11
C VAL A 508 -2.87 14.32 -13.58
N PRO A 509 -3.97 13.99 -12.88
CA PRO A 509 -3.95 13.77 -11.45
C PRO A 509 -3.04 12.61 -11.06
N PHE A 510 -2.49 12.65 -9.86
CA PHE A 510 -1.69 11.56 -9.32
C PHE A 510 -1.67 11.53 -7.79
N MET A 511 -1.51 10.32 -7.25
CA MET A 511 -1.15 10.10 -5.86
C MET A 511 0.37 9.99 -5.76
N SER A 512 0.96 10.57 -4.72
CA SER A 512 2.40 10.52 -4.46
C SER A 512 2.69 9.98 -3.07
N GLY A 513 3.69 9.09 -2.96
CA GLY A 513 4.13 8.51 -1.69
C GLY A 513 5.64 8.67 -1.50
N PHE A 514 6.05 8.81 -0.24
CA PHE A 514 7.45 8.95 0.15
C PHE A 514 8.31 7.80 -0.39
N GLY A 515 9.54 8.10 -0.82
CA GLY A 515 10.49 7.12 -1.33
C GLY A 515 10.42 6.82 -2.82
N GLY A 516 9.51 7.43 -3.58
CA GLY A 516 9.39 7.23 -5.03
C GLY A 516 8.19 6.39 -5.43
N ILE A 517 7.03 6.69 -4.85
CA ILE A 517 5.75 6.06 -5.19
C ILE A 517 4.92 7.04 -5.99
N THR A 518 4.34 6.58 -7.09
CA THR A 518 3.39 7.38 -7.88
C THR A 518 2.27 6.50 -8.42
N VAL A 519 1.05 7.03 -8.37
CA VAL A 519 -0.11 6.48 -9.06
C VAL A 519 -0.69 7.59 -9.94
N ALA A 520 -0.36 7.58 -11.23
CA ALA A 520 -0.86 8.53 -12.21
C ALA A 520 -2.23 8.09 -12.76
N LEU A 521 -3.16 9.04 -12.81
CA LEU A 521 -4.57 8.85 -13.09
C LEU A 521 -4.90 9.63 -14.36
N MET A 522 -4.97 8.96 -15.51
CA MET A 522 -4.99 9.64 -16.80
C MET A 522 -6.42 9.93 -17.27
N PRO A 523 -6.66 11.09 -17.94
CA PRO A 523 -8.00 11.46 -18.41
C PRO A 523 -8.65 10.49 -19.39
N ASN A 524 -7.88 9.62 -20.05
CA ASN A 524 -8.38 8.60 -20.97
C ASN A 524 -8.82 7.31 -20.26
N GLY A 525 -8.97 7.33 -18.93
CA GLY A 525 -9.38 6.18 -18.12
C GLY A 525 -8.27 5.17 -17.83
N SER A 526 -7.05 5.39 -18.33
CA SER A 526 -5.88 4.57 -17.99
C SER A 526 -5.20 5.05 -16.70
N SER A 527 -4.39 4.18 -16.09
CA SER A 527 -3.61 4.56 -14.92
C SER A 527 -2.26 3.87 -14.90
N TYR A 528 -1.27 4.48 -14.26
CA TYR A 528 0.07 3.91 -14.05
C TYR A 528 0.43 3.97 -12.58
N TYR A 529 0.89 2.85 -12.02
CA TYR A 529 1.46 2.84 -10.67
C TYR A 529 2.91 2.38 -10.71
N VAL A 530 3.73 2.99 -9.87
CA VAL A 530 5.11 2.59 -9.61
C VAL A 530 5.43 2.76 -8.13
N PHE A 531 6.10 1.76 -7.57
CA PHE A 531 6.58 1.75 -6.21
C PHE A 531 8.09 1.52 -6.25
N SER A 532 8.82 2.47 -5.69
CA SER A 532 10.27 2.39 -5.52
C SER A 532 10.67 2.95 -4.15
N ASP A 533 11.96 2.88 -3.84
CA ASP A 533 12.48 3.24 -2.51
C ASP A 533 13.75 4.11 -2.56
N ASN A 534 13.92 4.90 -3.60
CA ASN A 534 15.12 5.74 -3.78
C ASN A 534 14.83 7.20 -4.16
N ASP A 535 13.62 7.70 -3.89
CA ASP A 535 13.22 9.10 -4.09
C ASP A 535 13.10 9.53 -5.56
N GLU A 536 12.81 8.57 -6.45
CA GLU A 536 12.63 8.82 -7.87
C GLU A 536 11.14 8.76 -8.25
N PHE A 537 10.64 9.82 -8.92
CA PHE A 537 9.22 10.01 -9.24
C PHE A 537 8.99 10.18 -10.75
N ALA A 538 9.75 9.46 -11.56
CA ALA A 538 9.68 9.58 -13.01
C ALA A 538 8.51 8.76 -13.59
N TRP A 539 7.57 9.44 -14.26
CA TRP A 539 6.40 8.79 -14.89
C TRP A 539 5.86 9.51 -16.14
N ARG A 540 6.38 10.70 -16.49
CA ARG A 540 5.86 11.53 -17.60
C ARG A 540 5.86 10.82 -18.96
N ASP A 541 6.89 10.00 -19.21
CA ASP A 541 7.01 9.28 -20.48
C ASP A 541 5.85 8.27 -20.66
N VAL A 542 5.30 7.75 -19.55
CA VAL A 542 4.12 6.87 -19.58
C VAL A 542 2.88 7.61 -20.10
N VAL A 543 2.74 8.91 -19.81
CA VAL A 543 1.64 9.73 -20.35
C VAL A 543 1.72 9.82 -21.87
N THR A 544 2.94 9.91 -22.41
CA THR A 544 3.16 9.89 -23.88
C THR A 544 2.70 8.57 -24.47
N GLU A 545 3.04 7.44 -23.85
CA GLU A 545 2.64 6.12 -24.33
C GLU A 545 1.14 5.89 -24.21
N SER A 546 0.52 6.34 -23.12
CA SER A 546 -0.92 6.25 -22.96
C SER A 546 -1.69 7.09 -23.98
N ASN A 547 -1.20 8.29 -24.34
CA ASN A 547 -1.83 9.13 -25.36
C ASN A 547 -1.78 8.50 -26.78
N LYS A 548 -0.89 7.52 -27.01
CA LYS A 548 -0.89 6.76 -28.27
C LYS A 548 -1.99 5.70 -28.32
N LEU A 549 -2.50 5.28 -27.16
CA LEU A 549 -3.60 4.34 -27.06
C LEU A 549 -4.92 5.08 -27.27
N ASP A 550 -5.19 6.10 -26.46
CA ASP A 550 -6.39 6.92 -26.53
C ASP A 550 -6.11 8.38 -26.15
N SER A 551 -6.92 9.31 -26.69
CA SER A 551 -6.79 10.76 -26.49
C SER A 551 -6.87 11.14 -25.02
N MET A 552 -5.92 11.97 -24.55
CA MET A 552 -5.93 12.58 -23.20
C MET A 552 -6.92 13.73 -23.05
N THR A 553 -7.63 14.07 -24.11
CA THR A 553 -8.66 15.13 -24.11
C THR A 553 -9.97 14.58 -24.66
N GLY A 554 -11.06 14.71 -23.90
CA GLY A 554 -12.40 14.30 -24.32
C GLY A 554 -13.02 13.14 -23.55
N GLY A 555 -12.81 13.09 -22.22
CA GLY A 555 -13.71 12.35 -21.33
C GLY A 555 -15.07 13.03 -21.21
#